data_AF-A0A2D9SRT9-F1
#
_entry.id   AF-A0A2D9SRT9-F1
#
_cell.length_a   1.000
_cell.length_b   1.000
_cell.length_c   1.000
_cell.angle_alpha   90.00
_cell.angle_beta   90.00
_cell.angle_gamma   90.00
#
_symmetry.space_group_name_H-M   'P 1'
#
loop_
_entity.id
_entity.type
_entity.pdbx_description
1 polymer ?
#
loop_
_entity_poly.entity_id
_entity_poly.type
_entity_poly.pdbx_seq_one_letter_code
_entity_poly.pdbx_strand_id
1 'polypeptide(L)'
;MYIFLRFLLLSVGLFVANCGQVLAEQSDGLDLFNLGEMVYSTGSESCRTCHGADGRGTQRSQVNLREPETWKAFQIEAALRGSPNEVESEAVVKAVIALGAKGWNEQNFGRLKAHLSEALDDGEGVVSTPEPFDEDMVGLDGPNKKALSVRVMRMMRKAGLPRASAREIEDTLAAAAFTYIKQAFIQEEYIQEE
;
A
#
# COMPACT_ATOMS: atom_id res chain seq x y z
N MET A 1 8.24 51.22 -1.00
CA MET A 1 7.12 50.95 -1.94
C MET A 1 7.24 49.48 -2.30
N TYR A 2 6.56 48.61 -1.53
CA TYR A 2 6.68 47.16 -1.64
C TYR A 2 5.69 46.64 -2.68
N ILE A 3 6.20 46.02 -3.75
CA ILE A 3 5.37 45.33 -4.74
C ILE A 3 5.04 43.95 -4.15
N PHE A 4 3.78 43.78 -3.76
CA PHE A 4 3.20 42.52 -3.32
C PHE A 4 3.20 41.53 -4.49
N LEU A 5 4.13 40.59 -4.49
CA LEU A 5 4.02 39.37 -5.30
C LEU A 5 3.09 38.41 -4.55
N ARG A 6 1.85 38.33 -5.01
CA ARG A 6 0.85 37.37 -4.51
C ARG A 6 1.34 35.95 -4.80
N PHE A 7 1.83 35.27 -3.77
CA PHE A 7 1.94 33.82 -3.75
C PHE A 7 0.53 33.24 -3.93
N LEU A 8 0.25 32.72 -5.12
CA LEU A 8 -0.87 31.82 -5.34
C LEU A 8 -0.42 30.45 -4.79
N LEU A 9 -0.58 30.26 -3.49
CA LEU A 9 -0.50 28.95 -2.86
C LEU A 9 -1.64 28.09 -3.42
N LEU A 10 -1.39 27.39 -4.52
CA LEU A 10 -2.15 26.20 -4.89
C LEU A 10 -1.81 25.13 -3.84
N SER A 11 -2.56 25.17 -2.74
CA SER A 11 -2.75 24.05 -1.85
C SER A 11 -3.43 22.92 -2.63
N VAL A 12 -2.66 22.16 -3.42
CA VAL A 12 -3.08 20.84 -3.88
C VAL A 12 -2.92 19.94 -2.67
N GLY A 13 -3.93 19.97 -1.81
CA GLY A 13 -4.06 19.06 -0.68
C GLY A 13 -4.00 17.65 -1.23
N LEU A 14 -2.87 16.99 -0.97
CA LEU A 14 -2.66 15.57 -1.13
C LEU A 14 -3.81 14.87 -0.40
N PHE A 15 -4.81 14.41 -1.16
CA PHE A 15 -6.02 13.74 -0.69
C PHE A 15 -5.70 12.30 -0.24
N VAL A 16 -4.58 12.13 0.46
CA VAL A 16 -4.06 10.86 0.97
C VAL A 16 -3.93 10.89 2.50
N ALA A 17 -3.72 12.07 3.10
CA ALA A 17 -3.41 12.18 4.52
C ALA A 17 -4.60 11.94 5.48
N ASN A 18 -5.86 12.03 5.02
CA ASN A 18 -7.02 11.95 5.93
C ASN A 18 -7.81 10.64 5.85
N CYS A 19 -7.37 9.65 5.06
CA CYS A 19 -8.06 8.36 4.94
C CYS A 19 -7.59 7.35 6.00
N GLY A 20 -6.35 7.48 6.48
CA GLY A 20 -5.75 6.55 7.44
C GLY A 20 -6.29 6.66 8.88
N GLN A 21 -6.62 7.86 9.35
CA GLN A 21 -7.05 8.07 10.75
C GLN A 21 -8.48 7.56 11.00
N VAL A 22 -9.39 7.67 10.02
CA VAL A 22 -10.79 7.25 10.16
C VAL A 22 -10.95 5.73 10.20
N LEU A 23 -10.05 4.98 9.55
CA LEU A 23 -10.05 3.52 9.58
C LEU A 23 -9.41 2.94 10.84
N ALA A 24 -8.33 3.55 11.34
CA ALA A 24 -7.66 3.09 12.56
C ALA A 24 -8.61 3.10 13.76
N GLU A 25 -9.36 4.19 13.95
CA GLU A 25 -10.29 4.36 15.08
C GLU A 25 -11.58 3.49 14.97
N GLN A 26 -11.97 3.08 13.75
CA GLN A 26 -13.11 2.18 13.52
C GLN A 26 -12.75 0.69 13.51
N SER A 27 -11.46 0.35 13.41
CA SER A 27 -10.98 -1.02 13.25
C SER A 27 -10.71 -1.78 14.55
N ASP A 28 -10.80 -1.13 15.71
CA ASP A 28 -10.45 -1.71 17.02
C ASP A 28 -11.30 -2.95 17.40
N GLY A 29 -12.42 -3.17 16.70
CA GLY A 29 -13.26 -4.37 16.82
C GLY A 29 -13.12 -5.41 15.69
N LEU A 30 -12.24 -5.18 14.71
CA LEU A 30 -12.02 -6.08 13.57
C LEU A 30 -10.70 -6.82 13.73
N ASP A 31 -10.76 -8.15 13.66
CA ASP A 31 -9.59 -9.02 13.63
C ASP A 31 -8.88 -8.92 12.26
N LEU A 32 -8.04 -7.89 12.12
CA LEU A 32 -7.32 -7.58 10.89
C LEU A 32 -6.25 -8.63 10.56
N PHE A 33 -5.66 -9.28 11.57
CA PHE A 33 -4.64 -10.31 11.34
C PHE A 33 -5.24 -11.52 10.64
N ASN A 34 -6.31 -12.10 11.20
CA ASN A 34 -6.97 -13.26 10.59
C ASN A 34 -7.63 -12.89 9.25
N LEU A 35 -8.20 -11.69 9.12
CA LEU A 35 -8.68 -11.21 7.83
C LEU A 35 -7.54 -11.12 6.81
N GLY A 36 -6.38 -10.60 7.22
CA GLY A 36 -5.19 -10.47 6.40
C GLY A 36 -4.62 -11.80 5.93
N GLU A 37 -4.54 -12.79 6.82
CA GLU A 37 -4.15 -14.16 6.44
C GLU A 37 -5.06 -14.70 5.34
N MET A 38 -6.38 -14.51 5.50
CA MET A 38 -7.34 -14.95 4.49
C MET A 38 -7.15 -14.23 3.16
N VAL A 39 -6.93 -12.91 3.17
CA VAL A 39 -6.62 -12.16 1.93
C VAL A 39 -5.34 -12.70 1.30
N TYR A 40 -4.32 -12.97 2.11
CA TYR A 40 -3.02 -13.45 1.65
C TYR A 40 -3.10 -14.82 0.98
N SER A 41 -3.88 -15.75 1.55
CA SER A 41 -3.82 -17.16 1.18
C SER A 41 -5.00 -17.68 0.35
N THR A 42 -6.08 -16.91 0.19
CA THR A 42 -7.31 -17.45 -0.41
C THR A 42 -7.28 -17.41 -1.93
N GLY A 43 -7.35 -18.60 -2.53
CA GLY A 43 -7.57 -18.83 -3.96
C GLY A 43 -6.32 -18.80 -4.82
N SER A 44 -6.51 -19.07 -6.12
CA SER A 44 -5.42 -19.32 -7.07
C SER A 44 -4.60 -18.08 -7.42
N GLU A 45 -5.21 -16.90 -7.35
CA GLU A 45 -4.56 -15.60 -7.59
C GLU A 45 -4.63 -14.78 -6.29
N SER A 46 -3.78 -15.17 -5.33
CA SER A 46 -3.66 -14.54 -4.00
C SER A 46 -2.24 -14.00 -3.79
N CYS A 47 -2.01 -13.21 -2.75
CA CYS A 47 -0.67 -12.71 -2.42
C CYS A 47 0.33 -13.86 -2.26
N ARG A 48 -0.09 -14.97 -1.66
CA ARG A 48 0.69 -16.20 -1.50
C ARG A 48 1.16 -16.80 -2.82
N THR A 49 0.40 -16.65 -3.90
CA THR A 49 0.76 -17.19 -5.22
C THR A 49 2.06 -16.56 -5.74
N CYS A 50 2.31 -15.29 -5.45
CA CYS A 50 3.54 -14.59 -5.83
C CYS A 50 4.61 -14.67 -4.73
N HIS A 51 4.23 -14.51 -3.46
CA HIS A 51 5.16 -14.33 -2.35
C HIS A 51 5.47 -15.60 -1.54
N GLY A 52 4.83 -16.73 -1.86
CA GLY A 52 5.06 -18.00 -1.17
C GLY A 52 4.33 -18.08 0.17
N ALA A 53 4.44 -19.21 0.86
CA ALA A 53 3.83 -19.37 2.18
C ALA A 53 4.65 -18.70 3.30
N ASP A 54 5.95 -18.53 3.04
CA ASP A 54 6.94 -18.01 3.96
C ASP A 54 7.31 -16.56 3.65
N GLY A 55 6.69 -15.94 2.64
CA GLY A 55 6.98 -14.57 2.23
C GLY A 55 8.28 -14.39 1.45
N ARG A 56 9.02 -15.44 1.08
CA ARG A 56 10.33 -15.32 0.41
C ARG A 56 10.26 -15.14 -1.10
N GLY A 57 9.07 -15.08 -1.67
CA GLY A 57 8.88 -15.11 -3.11
C GLY A 57 8.72 -16.52 -3.68
N THR A 58 8.39 -16.59 -4.96
CA THR A 58 8.21 -17.82 -5.74
C THR A 58 8.86 -17.65 -7.10
N GLN A 59 8.75 -18.65 -7.98
CA GLN A 59 9.15 -18.48 -9.40
C GLN A 59 8.36 -17.36 -10.12
N ARG A 60 7.15 -17.02 -9.66
CA ARG A 60 6.35 -15.93 -10.23
C ARG A 60 6.81 -14.55 -9.77
N SER A 61 7.46 -14.44 -8.61
CA SER A 61 7.97 -13.18 -8.10
C SER A 61 9.08 -13.42 -7.09
N GLN A 62 10.25 -12.80 -7.30
CA GLN A 62 11.39 -12.89 -6.39
C GLN A 62 11.33 -11.87 -5.24
N VAL A 63 10.20 -11.18 -5.05
CA VAL A 63 10.05 -10.18 -3.99
C VAL A 63 9.96 -10.87 -2.63
N ASN A 64 10.94 -10.61 -1.77
CA ASN A 64 10.99 -11.09 -0.39
C ASN A 64 10.25 -10.12 0.55
N LEU A 65 9.10 -10.56 1.07
CA LEU A 65 8.29 -9.80 2.03
C LEU A 65 8.92 -9.72 3.44
N ARG A 66 10.06 -10.37 3.67
CA ARG A 66 10.82 -10.28 4.93
C ARG A 66 11.86 -9.16 4.93
N GLU A 67 12.11 -8.55 3.77
CA GLU A 67 13.15 -7.52 3.57
C GLU A 67 12.49 -6.24 3.03
N PRO A 68 11.76 -5.46 3.85
CA PRO A 68 10.93 -4.34 3.39
C PRO A 68 11.72 -3.27 2.63
N GLU A 69 12.97 -3.03 3.02
CA GLU A 69 13.89 -2.10 2.36
C GLU A 69 14.15 -2.43 0.89
N THR A 70 13.94 -3.68 0.47
CA THR A 70 14.06 -4.10 -0.93
C THR A 70 12.82 -3.76 -1.76
N TRP A 71 11.69 -3.45 -1.12
CA TRP A 71 10.43 -3.20 -1.82
C TRP A 71 10.46 -1.86 -2.54
N LYS A 72 9.85 -1.81 -3.72
CA LYS A 72 9.70 -0.59 -4.52
C LYS A 72 9.02 0.55 -3.75
N ALA A 73 8.13 0.23 -2.80
CA ALA A 73 7.50 1.23 -1.94
C ALA A 73 8.50 2.04 -1.10
N PHE A 74 9.53 1.39 -0.55
CA PHE A 74 10.58 2.07 0.22
C PHE A 74 11.53 2.86 -0.68
N GLN A 75 11.77 2.37 -1.91
CA GLN A 75 12.52 3.11 -2.92
C GLN A 75 11.78 4.39 -3.35
N ILE A 76 10.45 4.32 -3.49
CA ILE A 76 9.60 5.48 -3.81
C ILE A 76 9.61 6.50 -2.68
N GLU A 77 9.43 6.06 -1.43
CA GLU A 77 9.52 6.95 -0.27
C GLU A 77 10.89 7.64 -0.23
N ALA A 78 11.98 6.89 -0.37
CA ALA A 78 13.33 7.43 -0.35
C ALA A 78 13.56 8.46 -1.47
N ALA A 79 13.03 8.22 -2.67
CA ALA A 79 13.15 9.12 -3.80
C ALA A 79 12.33 10.42 -3.65
N LEU A 80 11.25 10.39 -2.87
CA LEU A 80 10.36 11.54 -2.65
C LEU A 80 10.58 12.26 -1.32
N ARG A 81 11.50 11.76 -0.48
CA ARG A 81 11.78 12.29 0.85
C ARG A 81 12.14 13.78 0.81
N GLY A 82 11.45 14.58 1.61
CA GLY A 82 11.65 16.04 1.66
C GLY A 82 11.13 16.81 0.44
N SER A 83 10.49 16.15 -0.53
CA SER A 83 9.80 16.82 -1.64
C SER A 83 8.36 17.20 -1.24
N PRO A 84 7.69 18.12 -1.97
CA PRO A 84 6.27 18.40 -1.77
C PRO A 84 5.34 17.19 -2.00
N ASN A 85 5.85 16.13 -2.63
CA ASN A 85 5.12 14.91 -2.96
C ASN A 85 5.55 13.71 -2.10
N GLU A 86 6.20 13.96 -0.95
CA GLU A 86 6.60 12.92 -0.01
C GLU A 86 5.43 11.98 0.32
N VAL A 87 5.71 10.68 0.31
CA VAL A 87 4.72 9.62 0.56
C VAL A 87 5.36 8.49 1.36
N GLU A 88 4.66 8.05 2.38
CA GLU A 88 5.09 6.92 3.21
C GLU A 88 5.01 5.60 2.43
N SER A 89 6.03 4.75 2.55
CA SER A 89 6.06 3.41 1.96
C SER A 89 4.82 2.58 2.32
N GLU A 90 4.35 2.67 3.57
CA GLU A 90 3.13 1.98 4.02
C GLU A 90 1.88 2.37 3.19
N ALA A 91 1.74 3.65 2.84
CA ALA A 91 0.64 4.10 2.00
C ALA A 91 0.75 3.54 0.58
N VAL A 92 1.96 3.49 0.02
CA VAL A 92 2.23 2.89 -1.29
C VAL A 92 1.93 1.39 -1.28
N VAL A 93 2.35 0.67 -0.24
CA VAL A 93 2.10 -0.77 -0.09
C VAL A 93 0.60 -1.07 -0.05
N LYS A 94 -0.17 -0.35 0.77
CA LYS A 94 -1.63 -0.56 0.82
C LYS A 94 -2.30 -0.22 -0.51
N ALA A 95 -1.85 0.85 -1.17
CA ALA A 95 -2.38 1.24 -2.47
C ALA A 95 -2.12 0.17 -3.55
N VAL A 96 -0.91 -0.40 -3.61
CA VAL A 96 -0.59 -1.45 -4.58
C VAL A 96 -1.30 -2.77 -4.24
N ILE A 97 -1.50 -3.10 -2.97
CA ILE A 97 -2.34 -4.25 -2.56
C ILE A 97 -3.78 -4.06 -3.06
N ALA A 98 -4.35 -2.87 -2.87
CA ALA A 98 -5.73 -2.58 -3.27
C ALA A 98 -5.91 -2.64 -4.81
N LEU A 99 -5.04 -1.96 -5.55
CA LEU A 99 -5.19 -1.75 -6.99
C LEU A 99 -4.54 -2.84 -7.86
N GLY A 100 -3.59 -3.59 -7.31
CA GLY A 100 -2.60 -4.32 -8.11
C GLY A 100 -1.57 -3.38 -8.73
N ALA A 101 -0.50 -3.97 -9.26
CA ALA A 101 0.60 -3.22 -9.88
C ALA A 101 0.15 -2.46 -11.12
N LYS A 102 -0.60 -3.11 -12.02
CA LYS A 102 -1.10 -2.45 -13.24
C LYS A 102 -1.94 -1.23 -12.91
N GLY A 103 -2.95 -1.39 -12.04
CA GLY A 103 -3.82 -0.30 -11.63
C GLY A 103 -3.06 0.83 -10.91
N TRP A 104 -2.07 0.48 -10.09
CA TRP A 104 -1.22 1.48 -9.44
C TRP A 104 -0.33 2.21 -10.46
N ASN A 105 0.30 1.50 -11.40
CA ASN A 105 1.20 2.06 -12.40
C ASN A 105 0.46 3.04 -13.31
N GLU A 106 -0.71 2.65 -13.82
CA GLU A 106 -1.55 3.50 -14.69
C GLU A 106 -1.98 4.80 -13.98
N GLN A 107 -2.27 4.73 -12.68
CA GLN A 107 -2.74 5.90 -11.92
C GLN A 107 -1.62 6.82 -11.43
N ASN A 108 -0.45 6.25 -11.09
CA ASN A 108 0.56 6.97 -10.30
C ASN A 108 1.92 7.08 -10.99
N PHE A 109 2.35 6.08 -11.75
CA PHE A 109 3.75 5.98 -12.17
C PHE A 109 4.18 7.10 -13.12
N GLY A 110 3.31 7.49 -14.06
CA GLY A 110 3.60 8.61 -14.97
C GLY A 110 3.81 9.93 -14.24
N ARG A 111 3.03 10.19 -13.19
CA ARG A 111 3.15 11.39 -12.33
C ARG A 111 4.40 11.31 -11.46
N LEU A 112 4.67 10.16 -10.86
CA LEU A 112 5.89 9.91 -10.09
C LEU A 112 7.12 10.21 -10.95
N LYS A 113 7.18 9.67 -12.17
CA LYS A 113 8.29 9.89 -13.10
C LYS A 113 8.47 11.38 -13.42
N ALA A 114 7.38 12.09 -13.72
CA ALA A 114 7.44 13.53 -14.03
C ALA A 114 8.00 14.35 -12.86
N HIS A 115 7.51 14.10 -11.64
CA HIS A 115 7.99 14.82 -10.45
C HIS A 115 9.44 14.50 -10.09
N LEU A 116 9.88 13.25 -10.31
CA LEU A 116 11.28 12.88 -10.09
C LEU A 116 12.20 13.48 -11.15
N SER A 117 11.78 13.58 -12.42
CA SER A 117 12.58 14.27 -13.44
C SER A 117 12.71 15.77 -13.18
N GLU A 118 11.64 16.42 -12.72
CA GLU A 118 11.68 17.84 -12.35
C GLU A 118 12.64 18.09 -11.18
N ALA A 119 12.70 17.20 -10.19
CA ALA A 119 13.61 17.32 -9.05
C ALA A 119 15.09 17.09 -9.39
N LEU A 120 15.39 16.34 -10.46
CA LEU A 120 16.75 16.03 -10.91
C LEU A 120 17.36 17.12 -11.81
N ASP A 121 16.55 17.94 -12.47
CA ASP A 121 17.01 19.09 -13.26
C ASP A 121 17.52 20.25 -12.37
N ASP A 122 17.18 20.25 -11.08
CA ASP A 122 17.52 21.31 -10.11
C ASP A 122 18.70 20.97 -9.17
N GLY A 123 19.35 19.82 -9.29
CA GLY A 123 20.51 19.46 -8.44
C GLY A 123 21.25 18.17 -8.81
N GLU A 124 22.58 18.19 -8.68
CA GLU A 124 23.46 17.04 -8.89
C GLU A 124 23.16 15.90 -7.90
N GLY A 125 22.60 14.81 -8.41
CA GLY A 125 22.53 13.53 -7.72
C GLY A 125 21.84 12.49 -8.58
N VAL A 126 22.51 11.38 -8.89
CA VAL A 126 21.89 10.25 -9.62
C VAL A 126 20.96 9.50 -8.65
N VAL A 127 19.77 10.03 -8.40
CA VAL A 127 18.71 9.26 -7.74
C VAL A 127 18.14 8.33 -8.80
N SER A 128 18.36 7.02 -8.63
CA SER A 128 17.77 6.01 -9.51
C SER A 128 16.26 6.17 -9.48
N THR A 129 15.65 6.50 -10.62
CA THR A 129 14.19 6.57 -10.74
C THR A 129 13.61 5.19 -10.43
N PRO A 130 12.68 5.06 -9.47
CA PRO A 130 12.03 3.78 -9.20
C PRO A 130 11.39 3.22 -10.48
N GLU A 131 11.52 1.92 -10.67
CA GLU A 131 10.85 1.21 -11.76
C GLU A 131 9.35 1.00 -11.44
N PRO A 132 8.49 0.85 -12.47
CA PRO A 132 7.08 0.51 -12.25
C PRO A 132 6.96 -0.85 -11.54
N PHE A 133 5.86 -1.07 -10.81
CA PHE A 133 5.61 -2.39 -10.21
C PHE A 133 5.38 -3.46 -11.28
N ASP A 134 5.67 -4.72 -10.96
CA ASP A 134 5.47 -5.85 -11.87
C ASP A 134 3.97 -6.09 -12.08
N GLU A 135 3.49 -5.92 -13.32
CA GLU A 135 2.06 -5.93 -13.68
C GLU A 135 1.36 -7.26 -13.39
N ASP A 136 2.10 -8.35 -13.18
CA ASP A 136 1.55 -9.64 -12.75
C ASP A 136 1.01 -9.62 -11.31
N MET A 137 1.30 -8.59 -10.51
CA MET A 137 0.67 -8.40 -9.21
C MET A 137 -0.77 -7.89 -9.35
N VAL A 138 -1.75 -8.78 -9.17
CA VAL A 138 -3.18 -8.51 -9.41
C VAL A 138 -3.86 -7.66 -8.33
N GLY A 139 -3.36 -7.67 -7.08
CA GLY A 139 -4.00 -6.97 -5.97
C GLY A 139 -5.35 -7.57 -5.54
N LEU A 140 -6.28 -6.74 -5.06
CA LEU A 140 -7.58 -7.19 -4.54
C LEU A 140 -8.65 -7.45 -5.62
N ASP A 141 -8.39 -7.10 -6.89
CA ASP A 141 -9.36 -7.28 -7.98
C ASP A 141 -9.39 -8.70 -8.56
N GLY A 142 -8.78 -9.66 -7.86
CA GLY A 142 -8.79 -11.07 -8.22
C GLY A 142 -10.14 -11.78 -8.02
N PRO A 143 -10.23 -13.08 -8.39
CA PRO A 143 -11.46 -13.87 -8.34
C PRO A 143 -12.17 -13.91 -6.97
N ASN A 144 -11.42 -13.68 -5.88
CA ASN A 144 -11.93 -13.75 -4.52
C ASN A 144 -12.51 -12.43 -3.99
N LYS A 145 -12.41 -11.32 -4.74
CA LYS A 145 -12.87 -9.99 -4.31
C LYS A 145 -14.25 -10.02 -3.67
N LYS A 146 -15.23 -10.59 -4.38
CA LYS A 146 -16.63 -10.64 -3.91
C LYS A 146 -16.77 -11.37 -2.56
N ALA A 147 -16.08 -12.49 -2.38
CA ALA A 147 -16.15 -13.27 -1.15
C ALA A 147 -15.53 -12.50 0.03
N LEU A 148 -14.36 -11.90 -0.21
CA LEU A 148 -13.65 -11.06 0.78
C LEU A 148 -14.48 -9.83 1.17
N SER A 149 -15.07 -9.12 0.19
CA SER A 149 -15.94 -7.97 0.45
C SER A 149 -17.17 -8.35 1.28
N VAL A 150 -17.82 -9.48 0.98
CA VAL A 150 -18.96 -9.97 1.77
C VAL A 150 -18.55 -10.28 3.20
N ARG A 151 -17.33 -10.78 3.41
CA ARG A 151 -16.81 -11.07 4.74
C ARG A 151 -16.60 -9.81 5.56
N VAL A 152 -15.94 -8.80 4.99
CA VAL A 152 -15.74 -7.48 5.63
C VAL A 152 -17.08 -6.87 6.01
N MET A 153 -18.05 -6.85 5.10
CA MET A 153 -19.40 -6.34 5.37
C MET A 153 -20.08 -7.07 6.55
N ARG A 154 -19.88 -8.38 6.68
CA ARG A 154 -20.41 -9.16 7.82
C ARG A 154 -19.69 -8.85 9.11
N MET A 155 -18.37 -8.68 9.08
CA MET A 155 -17.56 -8.34 10.25
C MET A 155 -17.94 -6.95 10.78
N MET A 156 -18.00 -5.94 9.91
CA MET A 156 -18.43 -4.59 10.26
C MET A 156 -19.84 -4.57 10.85
N ARG A 157 -20.79 -5.29 10.24
CA ARG A 157 -22.15 -5.42 10.79
C ARG A 157 -22.16 -6.07 12.18
N LYS A 158 -21.37 -7.12 12.38
CA LYS A 158 -21.25 -7.81 13.67
C LYS A 158 -20.67 -6.88 14.75
N ALA A 159 -19.75 -5.99 14.37
CA ALA A 159 -19.16 -4.98 15.23
C ALA A 159 -20.09 -3.76 15.46
N GLY A 160 -21.31 -3.74 14.90
CA GLY A 160 -22.24 -2.62 15.05
C GLY A 160 -21.88 -1.38 14.22
N LEU A 161 -20.94 -1.51 13.28
CA LEU A 161 -20.50 -0.41 12.42
C LEU A 161 -21.52 -0.09 11.32
N PRO A 162 -21.55 1.16 10.83
CA PRO A 162 -22.34 1.54 9.66
C PRO A 162 -22.02 0.71 8.42
N ARG A 163 -22.91 0.79 7.43
CA ARG A 163 -22.69 0.13 6.14
C ARG A 163 -21.52 0.79 5.42
N ALA A 164 -20.42 0.06 5.27
CA ALA A 164 -19.26 0.50 4.50
C ALA A 164 -19.56 0.60 2.99
N SER A 165 -18.93 1.60 2.39
CA SER A 165 -18.77 1.80 0.95
C SER A 165 -17.82 0.75 0.35
N ALA A 166 -17.80 0.65 -0.98
CA ALA A 166 -16.87 -0.22 -1.68
C ALA A 166 -15.40 0.12 -1.37
N ARG A 167 -15.10 1.42 -1.30
CA ARG A 167 -13.76 1.92 -0.99
C ARG A 167 -13.33 1.55 0.43
N GLU A 168 -14.18 1.77 1.44
CA GLU A 168 -13.85 1.40 2.83
C GLU A 168 -13.61 -0.11 2.98
N ILE A 169 -14.33 -0.94 2.20
CA ILE A 169 -14.09 -2.39 2.16
C ILE A 169 -12.72 -2.71 1.56
N GLU A 170 -12.36 -2.10 0.44
CA GLU A 170 -11.06 -2.29 -0.21
C GLU A 170 -9.91 -1.81 0.70
N ASP A 171 -10.05 -0.64 1.31
CA ASP A 171 -9.06 -0.09 2.25
C ASP A 171 -8.91 -1.01 3.49
N THR A 172 -10.01 -1.56 4.00
CA THR A 172 -9.97 -2.53 5.12
C THR A 172 -9.24 -3.82 4.72
N LEU A 173 -9.48 -4.34 3.52
CA LEU A 173 -8.82 -5.56 3.01
C LEU A 173 -7.33 -5.32 2.79
N ALA A 174 -6.95 -4.18 2.22
CA ALA A 174 -5.55 -3.83 2.00
C ALA A 174 -4.82 -3.62 3.33
N ALA A 175 -5.44 -2.92 4.28
CA ALA A 175 -4.93 -2.77 5.63
C ALA A 175 -4.76 -4.12 6.34
N ALA A 176 -5.76 -5.02 6.25
CA ALA A 176 -5.70 -6.36 6.82
C ALA A 176 -4.54 -7.18 6.24
N ALA A 177 -4.43 -7.24 4.91
CA ALA A 177 -3.34 -7.96 4.24
C ALA A 177 -1.97 -7.43 4.67
N PHE A 178 -1.81 -6.10 4.74
CA PHE A 178 -0.57 -5.49 5.19
C PHE A 178 -0.28 -5.78 6.67
N THR A 179 -1.30 -5.74 7.54
CA THR A 179 -1.17 -6.14 8.96
C THR A 179 -0.66 -7.57 9.09
N TYR A 180 -1.22 -8.51 8.33
CA TYR A 180 -0.74 -9.90 8.31
C TYR A 180 0.70 -10.00 7.83
N ILE A 181 1.06 -9.34 6.72
CA ILE A 181 2.44 -9.35 6.18
C ILE A 181 3.44 -8.83 7.23
N LYS A 182 3.12 -7.73 7.91
CA LYS A 182 3.98 -7.18 8.96
C LYS A 182 4.17 -8.16 10.10
N GLN A 183 3.09 -8.73 10.61
CA GLN A 183 3.16 -9.60 11.79
C GLN A 183 3.80 -10.96 11.46
N ALA A 184 3.44 -11.57 10.33
CA ALA A 184 3.89 -12.91 9.95
C ALA A 184 5.30 -12.97 9.34
N PHE A 185 5.78 -11.88 8.71
CA PHE A 185 7.05 -11.93 7.96
C PHE A 185 8.11 -10.92 8.41
N ILE A 186 7.72 -9.85 9.12
CA ILE A 186 8.64 -8.77 9.50
C ILE A 186 8.87 -8.76 11.03
N GLN A 187 7.84 -9.02 11.84
CA GLN A 187 7.92 -8.92 13.30
C GLN A 187 8.28 -10.23 14.02
N GLU A 188 8.30 -11.38 13.34
CA GLU A 188 8.59 -12.69 13.95
C GLU A 188 10.05 -12.89 14.43
N GLU A 189 10.98 -11.96 14.17
CA GLU A 189 12.39 -12.08 14.58
C GLU A 189 12.67 -11.87 16.09
N TYR A 190 11.65 -11.68 16.94
CA TYR A 190 11.82 -11.41 18.38
C TYR A 190 11.33 -12.50 19.35
N ILE A 191 11.13 -13.75 18.89
CA ILE A 191 10.77 -14.87 19.80
C ILE A 191 11.65 -16.10 19.53
N GLN A 192 12.95 -15.99 19.78
CA GLN A 192 13.83 -17.15 19.99
C GLN A 192 14.98 -16.83 20.97
N GLU A 193 14.67 -16.51 22.23
CA GLU A 193 15.60 -16.76 23.35
C GLU A 193 14.79 -17.05 24.63
N GLU A 194 14.51 -18.34 24.89
CA GLU A 194 14.34 -18.90 26.24
C GLU A 194 15.08 -20.26 26.31
#